data_AF-A0A8S1MAF4-F1
#
_entry.id   AF-A0A8S1MAF4-F1
#
_cell.length_a   1.000
_cell.length_b   1.000
_cell.length_c   1.000
_cell.angle_alpha   90.00
_cell.angle_beta   90.00
_cell.angle_gamma   90.00
#
_symmetry.space_group_name_H-M   'P 1'
#
loop_
_entity.id
_entity.type
_entity.pdbx_description
1 polymer ?
#
loop_
_entity_poly.entity_id
_entity_poly.type
_entity_poly.pdbx_seq_one_letter_code
_entity_poly.pdbx_strand_id
1 'polypeptide(L)'
;MNNQFLPDDDDPQLKEERKNLYKIFGKETSLGKELFGLYNAHEKPKINYPKPKQKTQEQLDSEKVKTQKTCPQKTVIEYPKEEPKQQQKYFPIDFIQKRKPEAEIRKEIEKYYEGRKFFRPAVQGQDRKKLIEQLQRVFKYKRGALPKGAELPEINIKNDNAFLKDSETTSNAIKKMHKKDLYFTGLKSDNQSDATTLQGDPQIELEVLFSSIMKEIEERQEFLQEIEHLNEPKLKQRIKDEIIERVAELQKVQDLRRHYCN
;
A
#
# COMPACT_ATOMS: atom_id res chain seq x y z
N MET A 1 -40.26 -37.02 11.74
CA MET A 1 -39.22 -37.82 11.08
C MET A 1 -39.36 -37.63 9.59
N ASN A 2 -38.42 -36.91 8.96
CA ASN A 2 -38.29 -36.82 7.51
C ASN A 2 -36.78 -36.72 7.23
N ASN A 3 -36.13 -37.86 7.03
CA ASN A 3 -34.78 -37.93 6.48
C ASN A 3 -34.90 -37.76 4.97
N GLN A 4 -34.58 -36.56 4.47
CA GLN A 4 -34.35 -36.35 3.06
C GLN A 4 -33.02 -37.00 2.69
N PHE A 5 -33.10 -38.01 1.84
CA PHE A 5 -32.02 -38.73 1.20
C PHE A 5 -31.16 -37.72 0.40
N LEU A 6 -29.96 -37.39 0.89
CA LEU A 6 -28.94 -36.76 0.05
C LEU A 6 -28.42 -37.83 -0.92
N PRO A 7 -28.42 -37.61 -2.24
CA PRO A 7 -27.80 -38.55 -3.16
C PRO A 7 -26.29 -38.55 -2.94
N ASP A 8 -25.71 -39.73 -2.74
CA ASP A 8 -24.28 -39.95 -2.52
C ASP A 8 -23.46 -39.40 -3.71
N ASP A 9 -22.51 -38.50 -3.44
CA ASP A 9 -21.65 -37.82 -4.42
C ASP A 9 -20.51 -38.71 -5.00
N ASP A 10 -20.59 -40.02 -4.82
CA ASP A 10 -19.49 -40.96 -5.08
C ASP A 10 -19.56 -41.70 -6.43
N ASP A 11 -20.58 -41.49 -7.26
CA ASP A 11 -20.64 -42.09 -8.60
C ASP A 11 -19.57 -41.47 -9.54
N PRO A 12 -18.54 -42.24 -9.95
CA PRO A 12 -17.41 -41.70 -10.71
C PRO A 12 -17.79 -41.20 -12.09
N GLN A 13 -18.82 -41.80 -12.72
CA GLN A 13 -19.35 -41.36 -14.02
C GLN A 13 -20.02 -39.98 -13.91
N LEU A 14 -20.84 -39.76 -12.89
CA LEU A 14 -21.52 -38.48 -12.67
C LEU A 14 -20.50 -37.34 -12.40
N LYS A 15 -19.40 -37.68 -11.72
CA LYS A 15 -18.29 -36.75 -11.47
C LYS A 15 -17.53 -36.39 -12.74
N GLU A 16 -17.34 -37.34 -13.65
CA GLU A 16 -16.71 -37.10 -14.94
C GLU A 16 -17.60 -36.30 -15.90
N GLU A 17 -18.91 -36.57 -15.90
CA GLU A 17 -19.90 -35.75 -16.61
C GLU A 17 -19.91 -34.31 -16.10
N ARG A 18 -19.95 -34.10 -14.76
CA ARG A 18 -19.86 -32.77 -14.13
C ARG A 18 -18.55 -32.05 -14.51
N LYS A 19 -17.42 -32.75 -14.53
CA LYS A 19 -16.13 -32.20 -14.98
C LYS A 19 -16.14 -31.80 -16.46
N ASN A 20 -16.93 -32.44 -17.31
CA ASN A 20 -17.01 -32.14 -18.74
C ASN A 20 -18.07 -31.11 -19.11
N LEU A 21 -18.90 -30.64 -18.17
CA LEU A 21 -19.93 -29.62 -18.42
C LEU A 21 -19.37 -28.34 -19.06
N TYR A 22 -18.16 -27.91 -18.68
CA TYR A 22 -17.54 -26.72 -19.28
C TYR A 22 -17.28 -26.86 -20.79
N LYS A 23 -17.15 -28.09 -21.30
CA LYS A 23 -16.96 -28.34 -22.75
C LYS A 23 -18.24 -28.06 -23.54
N ILE A 24 -19.41 -28.23 -22.91
CA ILE A 24 -20.72 -28.02 -23.53
C ILE A 24 -21.00 -26.51 -23.69
N PHE A 25 -20.69 -25.71 -22.66
CA PHE A 25 -20.92 -24.25 -22.70
C PHE A 25 -19.87 -23.47 -23.50
N GLY A 26 -18.69 -24.06 -23.76
CA GLY A 26 -17.60 -23.46 -24.52
C GLY A 26 -16.84 -22.36 -23.77
N LYS A 27 -15.62 -22.03 -24.20
CA LYS A 27 -14.75 -21.05 -23.51
C LYS A 27 -15.15 -19.59 -23.69
N GLU A 28 -16.03 -19.30 -24.64
CA GLU A 28 -16.42 -17.92 -24.96
C GLU A 28 -17.53 -17.39 -24.04
N THR A 29 -18.34 -18.29 -23.47
CA THR A 29 -19.43 -17.92 -22.55
C THR A 29 -18.89 -17.67 -21.14
N SER A 30 -19.47 -16.70 -20.43
CA SER A 30 -19.08 -16.36 -19.05
C SER A 30 -19.19 -17.57 -18.12
N LEU A 31 -20.30 -18.31 -18.21
CA LEU A 31 -20.53 -19.54 -17.46
C LEU A 31 -19.48 -20.61 -17.77
N GLY A 32 -19.11 -20.77 -19.05
CA GLY A 32 -18.07 -21.71 -19.45
C GLY A 32 -16.69 -21.35 -18.89
N LYS A 33 -16.35 -20.07 -18.81
CA LYS A 33 -15.10 -19.58 -18.18
C LYS A 33 -15.06 -19.87 -16.67
N GLU A 34 -16.18 -19.66 -15.97
CA GLU A 34 -16.29 -19.96 -14.54
C GLU A 34 -16.21 -21.46 -14.26
N LEU A 35 -16.94 -22.28 -15.01
CA LEU A 35 -16.88 -23.74 -14.91
C LEU A 35 -15.48 -24.27 -15.25
N PHE A 36 -14.82 -23.72 -16.27
CA PHE A 36 -13.44 -24.07 -16.61
C PHE A 36 -12.48 -23.75 -15.46
N GLY A 37 -12.65 -22.60 -14.79
CA GLY A 37 -11.87 -22.23 -13.61
C GLY A 37 -12.07 -23.20 -12.45
N LEU A 38 -13.33 -23.58 -12.15
CA LEU A 38 -13.64 -24.48 -11.05
C LEU A 38 -13.11 -25.90 -11.24
N TYR A 39 -13.28 -26.46 -12.43
CA TYR A 39 -12.95 -27.88 -12.68
C TYR A 39 -11.52 -28.10 -13.18
N ASN A 40 -10.88 -27.11 -13.81
CA ASN A 40 -9.58 -27.28 -14.45
C ASN A 40 -8.42 -26.62 -13.67
N ALA A 41 -8.70 -25.88 -12.59
CA ALA A 41 -7.66 -25.19 -11.81
C ALA A 41 -6.89 -26.09 -10.82
N HIS A 42 -7.33 -27.31 -10.53
CA HIS A 42 -6.78 -28.08 -9.40
C HIS A 42 -5.96 -29.32 -9.77
N GLU A 43 -5.99 -29.80 -11.00
CA GLU A 43 -5.19 -30.97 -11.41
C GLU A 43 -4.47 -30.69 -12.74
N LYS A 44 -3.31 -30.02 -12.66
CA LYS A 44 -2.41 -29.96 -13.82
C LYS A 44 -1.93 -31.38 -14.16
N PRO A 45 -1.94 -31.81 -15.43
CA PRO A 45 -1.43 -33.12 -15.79
C PRO A 45 0.02 -33.24 -15.32
N LYS A 46 0.33 -34.30 -14.56
CA LYS A 46 1.70 -34.63 -14.17
C LYS A 46 2.43 -35.17 -15.40
N ILE A 47 3.04 -34.29 -16.17
CA ILE A 47 3.85 -34.67 -17.33
C ILE A 47 5.23 -35.10 -16.80
N ASN A 48 5.54 -36.38 -16.92
CA ASN A 48 6.85 -36.93 -16.53
C ASN A 48 7.87 -36.66 -17.64
N TYR A 49 8.65 -35.58 -17.51
CA TYR A 49 9.75 -35.30 -18.43
C TYR A 49 11.02 -36.08 -18.03
N PRO A 50 11.80 -36.57 -19.00
CA PRO A 50 13.10 -37.18 -18.70
C PRO A 50 14.02 -36.16 -18.02
N LYS A 51 14.62 -36.54 -16.89
CA LYS A 51 15.54 -35.67 -16.15
C LYS A 51 16.81 -35.40 -16.99
N PRO A 52 17.19 -34.13 -17.22
CA PRO A 52 18.40 -33.81 -17.95
C PRO A 52 19.64 -34.28 -17.17
N LYS A 53 20.54 -34.99 -17.84
CA LYS A 53 21.83 -35.40 -17.26
C LYS A 53 22.78 -34.20 -17.27
N GLN A 54 22.68 -33.33 -16.27
CA GLN A 54 23.62 -32.24 -16.06
C GLN A 54 24.59 -32.62 -14.94
N LYS A 55 25.89 -32.33 -15.15
CA LYS A 55 26.91 -32.45 -14.11
C LYS A 55 26.62 -31.42 -13.02
N THR A 56 26.72 -31.83 -11.76
CA THR A 56 26.57 -30.91 -10.61
C THR A 56 27.72 -29.91 -10.60
N GLN A 57 27.53 -28.72 -10.03
CA GLN A 57 28.57 -27.69 -9.93
C GLN A 57 29.87 -28.22 -9.31
N GLU A 58 29.76 -29.08 -8.30
CA GLU A 58 30.89 -29.77 -7.65
C GLU A 58 31.70 -30.65 -8.61
N GLN A 59 31.04 -31.29 -9.58
CA GLN A 59 31.70 -32.10 -10.61
C GLN A 59 32.44 -31.22 -11.63
N LEU A 60 31.88 -30.05 -11.96
CA LEU A 60 32.50 -29.08 -12.86
C LEU A 60 33.74 -28.42 -12.25
N ASP A 61 33.73 -28.19 -10.94
CA ASP A 61 34.85 -27.56 -10.24
C ASP A 61 36.02 -28.54 -10.01
N SER A 62 35.73 -29.85 -9.92
CA SER A 62 36.76 -30.90 -9.81
C SER A 62 37.55 -31.15 -11.12
N GLU A 63 37.01 -30.79 -12.28
CA GLU A 63 37.68 -30.95 -13.59
C GLU A 63 38.61 -29.78 -13.98
N LYS A 64 38.68 -28.70 -13.17
CA LYS A 64 39.40 -27.45 -13.50
C LYS A 64 40.81 -27.33 -12.92
N VAL A 65 41.60 -28.40 -12.97
CA VAL A 65 43.07 -28.28 -12.81
C VAL A 65 43.76 -28.77 -14.07
N LYS A 66 43.60 -28.02 -15.16
CA LYS A 66 44.49 -28.12 -16.32
C LYS A 66 45.54 -27.02 -16.18
N THR A 67 46.78 -27.42 -15.92
CA THR A 67 47.95 -26.53 -15.87
C THR A 67 48.06 -25.75 -17.18
N GLN A 68 48.03 -24.42 -17.11
CA GLN A 68 48.25 -23.56 -18.26
C GLN A 68 49.69 -23.74 -18.75
N LYS A 69 49.88 -24.26 -19.96
CA LYS A 69 51.20 -24.28 -20.61
C LYS A 69 51.52 -22.87 -21.08
N THR A 70 52.70 -22.36 -20.73
CA THR A 70 53.18 -21.05 -21.21
C THR A 70 53.48 -21.13 -22.70
N CYS A 71 52.80 -20.32 -23.51
CA CYS A 71 53.03 -20.22 -24.95
C CYS A 71 54.46 -19.68 -25.22
N PRO A 72 55.31 -20.37 -25.99
CA PRO A 72 56.72 -20.00 -26.15
C PRO A 72 56.97 -18.83 -27.11
N GLN A 73 55.95 -18.34 -27.82
CA GLN A 73 56.12 -17.29 -28.84
C GLN A 73 55.68 -15.93 -28.30
N LYS A 74 56.66 -15.06 -28.02
CA LYS A 74 56.44 -13.62 -27.80
C LYS A 74 56.55 -12.93 -29.16
N THR A 75 55.44 -12.70 -29.83
CA THR A 75 55.42 -11.80 -30.99
C THR A 75 55.61 -10.38 -30.48
N VAL A 76 56.72 -9.73 -30.87
CA VAL A 76 56.92 -8.30 -30.60
C VAL A 76 56.11 -7.53 -31.64
N ILE A 77 54.91 -7.11 -31.25
CA ILE A 77 54.06 -6.26 -32.08
C ILE A 77 54.49 -4.81 -31.80
N GLU A 78 55.16 -4.17 -32.76
CA GLU A 78 55.39 -2.71 -32.71
C GLU A 78 54.09 -2.00 -33.02
N TYR A 79 53.42 -1.51 -31.97
CA TYR A 79 52.27 -0.65 -32.11
C TYR A 79 52.72 0.79 -32.42
N PRO A 80 52.03 1.51 -33.32
CA PRO A 80 52.29 2.92 -33.53
C PRO A 80 52.15 3.67 -32.21
N LYS A 81 53.10 4.56 -31.93
CA LYS A 81 53.12 5.33 -30.69
C LYS A 81 51.94 6.30 -30.68
N GLU A 82 50.90 5.98 -29.90
CA GLU A 82 49.77 6.88 -29.71
C GLU A 82 50.28 8.19 -29.10
N GLU A 83 49.97 9.32 -29.73
CA GLU A 83 50.30 10.62 -29.16
C GLU A 83 49.59 10.77 -27.80
N PRO A 84 50.30 11.25 -26.76
CA PRO A 84 49.67 11.43 -25.46
C PRO A 84 48.51 12.40 -25.60
N LYS A 85 47.30 11.93 -25.27
CA LYS A 85 46.09 12.76 -25.27
C LYS A 85 46.38 13.99 -24.42
N GLN A 86 46.30 15.17 -25.03
CA GLN A 86 46.48 16.42 -24.32
C GLN A 86 45.45 16.46 -23.18
N GLN A 87 45.93 16.60 -21.95
CA GLN A 87 45.04 16.73 -20.80
C GLN A 87 44.23 18.01 -20.98
N GLN A 88 42.91 17.86 -20.96
CA GLN A 88 42.02 19.01 -20.98
C GLN A 88 42.29 19.85 -19.73
N LYS A 89 42.62 21.13 -19.92
CA LYS A 89 42.82 22.07 -18.82
C LYS A 89 41.43 22.42 -18.28
N TYR A 90 41.09 21.92 -17.10
CA TYR A 90 39.89 22.32 -16.39
C TYR A 90 40.15 23.59 -15.60
N PHE A 91 39.21 24.52 -15.62
CA PHE A 91 39.21 25.70 -14.77
C PHE A 91 38.26 25.50 -13.59
N PRO A 92 38.46 26.19 -12.45
CA PRO A 92 37.54 26.15 -11.32
C PRO A 92 36.07 26.41 -11.70
N ILE A 93 35.83 27.19 -12.76
CA ILE A 93 34.52 27.52 -13.32
C ILE A 93 33.81 26.29 -13.91
N ASP A 94 34.57 25.30 -14.41
CA ASP A 94 34.01 24.08 -15.00
C ASP A 94 33.42 23.11 -13.96
N PHE A 95 33.80 23.27 -12.69
CA PHE A 95 33.26 22.50 -11.57
C PHE A 95 32.00 23.13 -10.96
N ILE A 96 31.59 24.30 -11.44
CA ILE A 96 30.33 24.92 -11.03
C ILE A 96 29.20 24.11 -11.67
N GLN A 97 28.32 23.57 -10.83
CA GLN A 97 27.15 22.83 -11.28
C GLN A 97 26.27 23.73 -12.15
N LYS A 98 26.24 23.48 -13.46
CA LYS A 98 25.38 24.19 -14.41
C LYS A 98 23.95 23.66 -14.30
N ARG A 99 22.98 24.54 -14.50
CA ARG A 99 21.57 24.14 -14.58
C ARG A 99 21.36 23.22 -15.78
N LYS A 100 20.61 22.14 -15.59
CA LYS A 100 20.20 21.26 -16.70
C LYS A 100 19.27 22.02 -17.65
N PRO A 101 19.32 21.75 -18.97
CA PRO A 101 18.37 22.32 -19.91
C PRO A 101 16.96 21.82 -19.60
N GLU A 102 15.96 22.67 -19.85
CA GLU A 102 14.55 22.39 -19.55
C GLU A 102 14.05 21.06 -20.16
N ALA A 103 14.51 20.74 -21.38
CA ALA A 103 14.15 19.51 -22.06
C ALA A 103 14.58 18.24 -21.30
N GLU A 104 15.75 18.25 -20.65
CA GLU A 104 16.22 17.12 -19.83
C GLU A 104 15.41 17.00 -18.54
N ILE A 105 15.11 18.14 -17.91
CA ILE A 105 14.28 18.18 -16.70
C ILE A 105 12.89 17.59 -17.00
N ARG A 106 12.28 17.96 -18.13
CA ARG A 106 10.98 17.41 -18.55
C ARG A 106 11.01 15.90 -18.77
N LYS A 107 12.07 15.38 -19.42
CA LYS A 107 12.24 13.92 -19.61
C LYS A 107 12.43 13.17 -18.29
N GLU A 108 13.18 13.74 -17.35
CA GLU A 108 13.36 13.15 -16.01
C GLU A 108 12.03 13.09 -15.24
N ILE A 109 11.23 14.15 -15.31
CA ILE A 109 9.90 14.22 -14.72
C ILE A 109 8.96 13.17 -15.33
N GLU A 110 8.93 13.05 -16.66
CA GLU A 110 8.10 12.06 -17.36
C GLU A 110 8.46 10.63 -16.94
N LYS A 111 9.75 10.29 -16.95
CA LYS A 111 10.24 8.97 -16.52
C LYS A 111 9.90 8.66 -15.07
N TYR A 112 9.96 9.65 -14.19
CA TYR A 112 9.57 9.50 -12.78
C TYR A 112 8.09 9.14 -12.63
N TYR A 113 7.21 9.81 -13.38
CA TYR A 113 5.78 9.50 -13.37
C TYR A 113 5.46 8.16 -14.02
N GLU A 114 6.17 7.77 -15.09
CA GLU A 114 6.04 6.45 -15.70
C GLU A 114 6.38 5.32 -14.72
N GLY A 115 7.49 5.44 -13.98
CA GLY A 115 7.88 4.45 -12.97
C GLY A 115 6.84 4.27 -11.86
N ARG A 116 6.14 5.35 -11.47
CA ARG A 116 5.05 5.28 -10.48
C ARG A 116 3.77 4.64 -11.01
N LYS A 117 3.45 4.76 -12.30
CA LYS A 117 2.25 4.15 -12.90
C LYS A 117 2.26 2.61 -12.78
N PHE A 118 3.43 2.00 -12.83
CA PHE A 118 3.59 0.53 -12.77
C PHE A 118 3.79 -0.01 -11.35
N PHE A 119 4.01 0.86 -10.36
CA PHE A 119 4.14 0.43 -8.97
C PHE A 119 2.76 0.16 -8.37
N ARG A 120 2.35 -1.11 -8.36
CA ARG A 120 1.23 -1.59 -7.53
C ARG A 120 1.81 -2.20 -6.25
N PRO A 121 1.57 -1.60 -5.07
CA PRO A 121 1.99 -2.23 -3.83
C PRO A 121 1.32 -3.59 -3.69
N ALA A 122 2.00 -4.54 -3.05
CA ALA A 122 1.42 -5.83 -2.73
C ALA A 122 0.17 -5.62 -1.86
N VAL A 123 -0.98 -6.10 -2.32
CA VAL A 123 -2.23 -6.04 -1.56
C VAL A 123 -2.13 -7.02 -0.42
N GLN A 124 -2.15 -6.52 0.82
CA GLN A 124 -2.22 -7.37 2.00
C GLN A 124 -3.57 -8.11 2.02
N GLY A 125 -3.55 -9.39 2.45
CA GLY A 125 -4.78 -10.15 2.63
C GLY A 125 -5.69 -9.50 3.66
N GLN A 126 -6.99 -9.41 3.38
CA GLN A 126 -7.98 -8.92 4.33
C GLN A 126 -8.47 -10.06 5.24
N ASP A 127 -8.80 -9.74 6.49
CA ASP A 127 -9.42 -10.69 7.41
C ASP A 127 -10.75 -11.22 6.84
N ARG A 128 -10.79 -12.52 6.55
CA ARG A 128 -11.95 -13.18 5.92
C ARG A 128 -13.25 -12.94 6.71
N LYS A 129 -13.18 -12.91 8.05
CA LYS A 129 -14.34 -12.66 8.92
C LYS A 129 -14.92 -11.25 8.73
N LYS A 130 -14.05 -10.23 8.65
CA LYS A 130 -14.47 -8.83 8.44
C LYS A 130 -15.09 -8.65 7.06
N LEU A 131 -14.53 -9.30 6.04
CA LEU A 131 -15.06 -9.26 4.68
C LEU A 131 -16.47 -9.88 4.61
N ILE A 132 -16.67 -11.03 5.26
CA ILE A 132 -17.99 -11.68 5.34
C ILE A 132 -19.00 -10.75 6.02
N GLU A 133 -18.64 -10.12 7.14
CA GLU A 133 -19.52 -9.19 7.85
C GLU A 133 -19.86 -7.96 7.00
N GLN A 134 -18.87 -7.38 6.30
CA GLN A 134 -19.08 -6.26 5.38
C GLN A 134 -20.01 -6.65 4.22
N LEU A 135 -19.84 -7.84 3.64
CA LEU A 135 -20.73 -8.33 2.58
C LEU A 135 -22.15 -8.52 3.10
N GLN A 136 -22.33 -9.16 4.26
CA GLN A 136 -23.65 -9.30 4.89
C GLN A 136 -24.30 -7.92 5.12
N ARG A 137 -23.52 -6.91 5.56
CA ARG A 137 -24.01 -5.53 5.71
C ARG A 137 -24.43 -4.90 4.38
N VAL A 138 -23.66 -5.10 3.31
CA VAL A 138 -24.01 -4.57 1.98
C VAL A 138 -25.31 -5.21 1.47
N PHE A 139 -25.46 -6.53 1.60
CA PHE A 139 -26.68 -7.24 1.20
C PHE A 139 -27.90 -6.87 2.06
N LYS A 140 -27.72 -6.55 3.34
CA LYS A 140 -28.83 -6.13 4.22
C LYS A 140 -29.23 -4.67 4.00
N TYR A 141 -28.26 -3.75 3.95
CA TYR A 141 -28.52 -2.31 4.07
C TYR A 141 -28.17 -1.50 2.81
N LYS A 142 -27.26 -1.98 1.95
CA LYS A 142 -26.78 -1.26 0.75
C LYS A 142 -27.00 -2.09 -0.52
N ARG A 143 -28.24 -2.55 -0.71
CA ARG A 143 -28.66 -3.50 -1.75
C ARG A 143 -28.42 -3.03 -3.20
N GLY A 144 -28.32 -1.73 -3.45
CA GLY A 144 -28.14 -1.21 -4.81
C GLY A 144 -29.21 -1.75 -5.76
N ALA A 145 -28.79 -2.45 -6.81
CA ALA A 145 -29.66 -3.07 -7.82
C ALA A 145 -30.12 -4.51 -7.49
N LEU A 146 -29.80 -5.07 -6.31
CA LEU A 146 -30.22 -6.42 -5.95
C LEU A 146 -31.73 -6.51 -5.67
N PRO A 147 -32.40 -7.60 -6.08
CA PRO A 147 -33.81 -7.81 -5.85
C PRO A 147 -34.14 -7.96 -4.36
N LYS A 148 -35.33 -7.47 -3.97
CA LYS A 148 -35.82 -7.50 -2.60
C LYS A 148 -36.05 -8.96 -2.18
N GLY A 149 -35.23 -9.47 -1.27
CA GLY A 149 -35.27 -10.87 -0.79
C GLY A 149 -34.02 -11.70 -1.08
N ALA A 150 -33.04 -11.16 -1.84
CA ALA A 150 -31.73 -11.79 -1.98
C ALA A 150 -30.91 -11.58 -0.70
N GLU A 151 -30.95 -12.56 0.21
CA GLU A 151 -30.14 -12.58 1.43
C GLU A 151 -29.10 -13.68 1.37
N LEU A 152 -27.89 -13.39 1.86
CA LEU A 152 -26.87 -14.41 2.04
C LEU A 152 -27.29 -15.34 3.18
N PRO A 153 -27.04 -16.66 3.08
CA PRO A 153 -27.35 -17.60 4.16
C PRO A 153 -26.69 -17.16 5.47
N GLU A 154 -27.42 -17.25 6.57
CA GLU A 154 -26.94 -16.86 7.89
C GLU A 154 -25.81 -17.80 8.32
N ILE A 155 -24.58 -17.32 8.20
CA ILE A 155 -23.42 -18.00 8.75
C ILE A 155 -23.46 -17.72 10.25
N ASN A 156 -23.53 -18.79 11.05
CA ASN A 156 -23.67 -18.76 12.50
C ASN A 156 -22.37 -18.24 13.15
N ILE A 157 -22.13 -16.93 13.05
CA ILE A 157 -20.99 -16.26 13.67
C ILE A 157 -21.45 -15.82 15.05
N LYS A 158 -21.05 -16.58 16.09
CA LYS A 158 -21.24 -16.19 17.49
C LYS A 158 -20.46 -14.90 17.76
N ASN A 159 -21.12 -13.76 17.63
CA ASN A 159 -20.57 -12.45 17.94
C ASN A 159 -21.44 -11.81 19.03
N ASP A 160 -21.02 -11.95 20.28
CA ASP A 160 -21.73 -11.44 21.47
C ASP A 160 -21.73 -9.90 21.59
N ASN A 161 -21.16 -9.18 20.61
CA ASN A 161 -20.95 -7.73 20.65
C ASN A 161 -21.69 -6.94 19.54
N ALA A 162 -22.67 -7.55 18.87
CA ALA A 162 -23.34 -6.93 17.72
C ALA A 162 -24.25 -5.74 18.09
N PHE A 163 -24.78 -5.68 19.32
CA PHE A 163 -25.82 -4.71 19.68
C PHE A 163 -25.29 -3.33 20.11
N LEU A 164 -24.01 -3.22 20.53
CA LEU A 164 -23.44 -1.93 20.97
C LEU A 164 -22.96 -1.03 19.82
N LYS A 165 -22.77 -1.56 18.60
CA LYS A 165 -22.23 -0.80 17.46
C LYS A 165 -23.26 0.02 16.68
N ASP A 166 -24.56 -0.23 16.86
CA ASP A 166 -25.58 0.43 16.04
C ASP A 166 -25.77 1.91 16.41
N SER A 167 -25.55 2.32 17.66
CA SER A 167 -25.61 3.75 18.07
C SER A 167 -24.39 4.56 17.62
N GLU A 168 -23.20 3.97 17.70
CA GLU A 168 -21.96 4.61 17.25
C GLU A 168 -21.85 4.69 15.73
N THR A 169 -22.35 3.68 15.01
CA THR A 169 -22.33 3.67 13.55
C THR A 169 -23.38 4.60 12.93
N THR A 170 -24.56 4.72 13.55
CA THR A 170 -25.59 5.70 13.15
C THR A 170 -25.12 7.13 13.40
N SER A 171 -24.56 7.43 14.58
CA SER A 171 -23.99 8.77 14.86
C SER A 171 -22.83 9.13 13.92
N ASN A 172 -21.94 8.20 13.62
CA ASN A 172 -20.84 8.43 12.66
C ASN A 172 -21.31 8.55 11.20
N ALA A 173 -22.43 7.91 10.84
CA ALA A 173 -23.04 8.08 9.51
C ALA A 173 -23.69 9.47 9.37
N ILE A 174 -24.39 9.94 10.41
CA ILE A 174 -25.00 11.29 10.45
C ILE A 174 -23.92 12.37 10.33
N LYS A 175 -22.77 12.20 11.01
CA LYS A 175 -21.61 13.13 10.88
C LYS A 175 -21.06 13.24 9.46
N LYS A 176 -21.28 12.23 8.60
CA LYS A 176 -20.75 12.16 7.24
C LYS A 176 -21.77 12.53 6.16
N MET A 177 -23.03 12.83 6.53
CA MET A 177 -24.05 13.27 5.58
C MET A 177 -23.82 14.72 5.13
N HIS A 178 -24.19 15.02 3.89
CA HIS A 178 -24.12 16.39 3.37
C HIS A 178 -25.16 17.28 4.06
N LYS A 179 -24.81 18.54 4.35
CA LYS A 179 -25.66 19.51 5.07
C LYS A 179 -27.11 19.63 4.54
N LYS A 180 -27.29 19.54 3.23
CA LYS A 180 -28.61 19.58 2.56
C LYS A 180 -29.52 18.39 2.91
N ASP A 181 -28.95 17.27 3.37
CA ASP A 181 -29.69 16.05 3.71
C ASP A 181 -30.01 15.99 5.22
N LEU A 182 -29.41 16.85 6.05
CA LEU A 182 -29.70 16.93 7.50
C LEU A 182 -31.03 17.63 7.81
N TYR A 183 -31.54 18.49 6.92
CA TYR A 183 -32.78 19.25 7.14
C TYR A 183 -34.02 18.37 7.41
N PHE A 184 -34.03 17.13 6.89
CA PHE A 184 -35.15 16.21 7.06
C PHE A 184 -35.10 15.39 8.36
N THR A 185 -33.97 15.41 9.07
CA THR A 185 -33.74 14.58 10.26
C THR A 185 -34.11 15.27 11.58
N GLY A 186 -34.47 16.55 11.54
CA GLY A 186 -34.82 17.35 12.73
C GLY A 186 -33.66 17.65 13.68
N LEU A 187 -32.46 17.13 13.39
CA LEU A 187 -31.25 17.35 14.18
C LEU A 187 -30.54 18.61 13.65
N LYS A 188 -30.49 19.66 14.47
CA LYS A 188 -29.63 20.82 14.19
C LYS A 188 -28.17 20.36 14.26
N SER A 189 -27.39 20.68 13.24
CA SER A 189 -25.97 20.37 13.22
C SER A 189 -25.22 21.28 14.20
N ASP A 190 -25.11 20.86 15.45
CA ASP A 190 -24.17 21.45 16.39
C ASP A 190 -22.79 20.91 16.04
N ASN A 191 -22.10 21.56 15.10
CA ASN A 191 -20.65 21.48 14.98
C ASN A 191 -20.14 22.82 14.43
N GLN A 192 -19.79 23.68 15.38
CA GLN A 192 -18.52 24.38 15.32
C GLN A 192 -17.40 23.34 15.10
N SER A 193 -16.90 23.20 13.87
CA SER A 193 -15.47 23.03 13.59
C SER A 193 -15.25 22.83 12.08
N ASP A 194 -14.11 23.34 11.63
CA ASP A 194 -13.37 22.87 10.44
C ASP A 194 -13.77 23.41 9.07
N ALA A 195 -13.95 24.73 8.99
CA ALA A 195 -13.55 25.49 7.81
C ALA A 195 -13.32 26.96 8.17
N THR A 196 -12.36 27.24 9.05
CA THR A 196 -11.83 28.59 9.17
C THR A 196 -10.82 28.80 8.04
N THR A 197 -11.34 29.07 6.85
CA THR A 197 -10.71 30.07 5.98
C THR A 197 -10.78 31.40 6.73
N LEU A 198 -9.91 31.58 7.74
CA LEU A 198 -9.65 32.90 8.32
C LEU A 198 -8.59 33.52 7.45
N GLN A 199 -9.02 34.01 6.30
CA GLN A 199 -8.28 35.01 5.59
C GLN A 199 -8.80 36.33 6.13
N GLY A 200 -8.11 36.94 7.10
CA GLY A 200 -8.52 38.27 7.53
C GLY A 200 -7.79 38.89 8.72
N ASP A 201 -7.53 38.13 9.79
CA ASP A 201 -7.01 38.72 11.03
C ASP A 201 -5.75 37.97 11.53
N PRO A 202 -4.56 38.57 11.40
CA PRO A 202 -3.29 37.93 11.78
C PRO A 202 -3.26 37.51 13.25
N GLN A 203 -4.04 38.17 14.11
CA GLN A 203 -4.09 37.83 15.52
C GLN A 203 -4.79 36.48 15.79
N ILE A 204 -5.85 36.19 15.04
CA ILE A 204 -6.60 34.93 15.19
C ILE A 204 -5.79 33.77 14.60
N GLU A 205 -5.10 34.01 13.49
CA GLU A 205 -4.17 33.03 12.90
C GLU A 205 -3.04 32.66 13.87
N LEU A 206 -2.47 33.65 14.55
CA LEU A 206 -1.43 33.42 15.56
C LEU A 206 -1.95 32.67 16.79
N GLU A 207 -3.19 32.93 17.23
CA GLU A 207 -3.79 32.19 18.36
C GLU A 207 -4.08 30.73 17.99
N VAL A 208 -4.57 30.47 16.77
CA VAL A 208 -4.77 29.11 16.26
C VAL A 208 -3.42 28.39 16.18
N LEU A 209 -2.39 29.03 15.63
CA LEU A 209 -1.04 28.46 15.54
C LEU A 209 -0.45 28.19 16.94
N PHE A 210 -0.63 29.11 17.89
CA PHE A 210 -0.20 28.94 19.27
C PHE A 210 -0.84 27.70 19.91
N SER A 211 -2.17 27.58 19.80
CA SER A 211 -2.90 26.43 20.34
C SER A 211 -2.52 25.11 19.68
N SER A 212 -2.20 25.12 18.38
CA SER A 212 -1.73 23.94 17.64
C SER A 212 -0.36 23.49 18.13
N ILE A 213 0.59 24.42 18.30
CA ILE A 213 1.95 24.08 18.77
C ILE A 213 1.90 23.58 20.22
N MET A 214 1.07 24.17 21.07
CA MET A 214 0.87 23.69 22.45
C MET A 214 0.40 22.23 22.48
N LYS A 215 -0.58 21.86 21.66
CA LYS A 215 -1.02 20.47 21.54
C LYS A 215 0.10 19.54 21.08
N GLU A 216 0.90 19.95 20.09
CA GLU A 216 2.03 19.16 19.58
C GLU A 216 3.10 18.91 20.67
N ILE A 217 3.29 19.86 21.60
CA ILE A 217 4.20 19.72 22.74
C ILE A 217 3.62 18.74 23.76
N GLU A 218 2.34 18.87 24.09
CA GLU A 218 1.64 17.97 25.02
C GLU A 218 1.67 16.52 24.53
N GLU A 219 1.34 16.28 23.26
CA GLU A 219 1.38 14.95 22.63
C GLU A 219 2.79 14.32 22.68
N ARG A 220 3.85 15.12 22.46
CA ARG A 220 5.22 14.62 22.54
C ARG A 220 5.67 14.35 23.96
N GLN A 221 5.20 15.14 24.93
CA GLN A 221 5.47 14.88 26.35
C GLN A 221 4.77 13.61 26.81
N GLU A 222 3.52 13.39 26.39
CA GLU A 222 2.79 12.15 26.64
C GLU A 222 3.53 10.96 26.01
N PHE A 223 3.92 11.07 24.73
CA PHE A 223 4.68 10.01 24.07
C PHE A 223 6.02 9.71 24.77
N LEU A 224 6.73 10.75 25.24
CA LEU A 224 7.97 10.57 26.00
C LEU A 224 7.74 9.79 27.31
N GLN A 225 6.61 10.03 27.99
CA GLN A 225 6.21 9.29 29.19
C GLN A 225 5.84 7.85 28.85
N GLU A 226 5.07 7.63 27.78
CA GLU A 226 4.70 6.29 27.32
C GLU A 226 5.94 5.42 27.05
N ILE A 227 6.97 5.97 26.41
CA ILE A 227 8.21 5.24 26.09
C ILE A 227 9.26 5.29 27.19
N GLU A 228 8.95 5.83 28.38
CA GLU A 228 9.93 6.01 29.45
C GLU A 228 10.55 4.67 29.91
N HIS A 229 9.76 3.60 29.88
CA HIS A 229 10.20 2.26 30.24
C HIS A 229 11.08 1.57 29.18
N LEU A 230 11.18 2.10 27.95
CA LEU A 230 12.04 1.55 26.90
C LEU A 230 13.49 2.03 27.05
N ASN A 231 14.45 1.13 26.88
CA ASN A 231 15.89 1.44 26.92
C ASN A 231 16.43 1.95 25.57
N GLU A 232 15.78 2.97 25.01
CA GLU A 232 16.16 3.59 23.73
C GLU A 232 16.56 5.06 23.91
N PRO A 233 17.83 5.35 24.28
CA PRO A 233 18.26 6.71 24.60
C PRO A 233 18.26 7.65 23.38
N LYS A 234 18.54 7.12 22.18
CA LYS A 234 18.55 7.91 20.93
C LYS A 234 17.15 8.39 20.55
N LEU A 235 16.13 7.55 20.73
CA LEU A 235 14.75 7.91 20.42
C LEU A 235 14.24 8.98 21.40
N LYS A 236 14.48 8.77 22.70
CA LYS A 236 14.16 9.75 23.75
C LYS A 236 14.83 11.10 23.51
N GLN A 237 16.09 11.10 23.08
CA GLN A 237 16.78 12.35 22.77
C GLN A 237 16.15 13.08 21.58
N ARG A 238 15.80 12.36 20.49
CA ARG A 238 15.11 12.97 19.34
C ARG A 238 13.81 13.65 19.72
N ILE A 239 12.97 12.99 20.54
CA ILE A 239 11.69 13.56 20.96
C ILE A 239 11.91 14.78 21.86
N LYS A 240 12.93 14.76 22.73
CA LYS A 240 13.32 15.93 23.52
C LYS A 240 13.77 17.09 22.63
N ASP A 241 14.57 16.80 21.60
CA ASP A 241 15.02 17.80 20.64
C ASP A 241 13.82 18.41 19.88
N GLU A 242 12.85 17.59 19.44
CA GLU A 242 11.60 18.06 18.83
C GLU A 242 10.77 18.94 19.77
N ILE A 243 10.67 18.59 21.05
CA ILE A 243 10.00 19.45 22.05
C ILE A 243 10.71 20.81 22.16
N ILE A 244 12.05 20.83 22.20
CA ILE A 244 12.84 22.06 22.26
C ILE A 244 12.59 22.93 21.02
N GLU A 245 12.56 22.32 19.83
CA GLU A 245 12.25 23.01 18.57
C GLU A 245 10.85 23.62 18.59
N ARG A 246 9.83 22.87 19.03
CA ARG A 246 8.44 23.38 19.12
C ARG A 246 8.28 24.47 20.18
N VAL A 247 8.98 24.38 21.31
CA VAL A 247 9.02 25.47 22.31
C VAL A 247 9.66 26.73 21.73
N ALA A 248 10.73 26.59 20.93
CA ALA A 248 11.35 27.72 20.25
C ALA A 248 10.43 28.36 19.19
N GLU A 249 9.62 27.56 18.48
CA GLU A 249 8.58 28.07 17.58
C GLU A 249 7.48 28.81 18.34
N LEU A 250 7.02 28.25 19.46
CA LEU A 250 6.03 28.89 20.32
C LEU A 250 6.51 30.26 20.82
N GLN A 251 7.78 30.36 21.21
CA GLN A 251 8.40 31.62 21.59
C GLN A 251 8.35 32.64 20.44
N LYS A 252 8.65 32.23 19.20
CA LYS A 252 8.56 33.09 18.01
C LYS A 252 7.13 33.56 17.77
N VAL A 253 6.14 32.67 17.90
CA VAL A 253 4.71 33.02 17.76
C VAL A 253 4.29 34.02 18.84
N GLN A 254 4.78 33.84 20.07
CA GLN A 254 4.53 34.78 21.16
C GLN A 254 5.16 36.16 20.91
N ASP A 255 6.38 36.21 20.37
CA ASP A 255 7.04 37.46 20.02
C ASP A 255 6.31 38.18 18.87
N LEU A 256 5.85 37.43 17.86
CA LEU A 256 4.98 37.96 16.80
C LEU A 256 3.66 38.50 17.36
N ARG A 257 3.01 37.75 18.24
CA ARG A 257 1.76 38.18 18.90
C ARG A 257 1.94 39.50 19.66
N ARG A 258 3.08 39.68 20.35
CA ARG A 258 3.42 40.95 21.02
C ARG A 258 3.58 42.09 20.03
N HIS A 259 4.15 41.82 18.86
CA HIS A 259 4.32 42.82 17.80
C HIS A 259 2.99 43.30 17.22
N TYR A 260 1.98 42.43 17.09
CA TYR A 260 0.65 42.80 16.59
C TYR A 260 -0.29 43.38 17.66
N CYS A 261 0.07 43.29 18.94
CA CYS A 261 -0.66 43.90 20.06
C CYS A 261 -0.21 45.32 20.42
N ASN A 262 0.87 45.82 19.81
CA ASN A 262 1.34 47.21 19.93
C ASN A 262 0.88 48.04 18.74
#